data_AF-A0A6J2UDJ2-F1
#
_entry.id   AF-A0A6J2UDJ2-F1
#
_cell.length_a   1.000
_cell.length_b   1.000
_cell.length_c   1.000
_cell.angle_alpha   90.00
_cell.angle_beta   90.00
_cell.angle_gamma   90.00
#
_symmetry.space_group_name_H-M   'P 1'
#
loop_
_entity.id
_entity.type
_entity.pdbx_description
1 polymer ?
#
loop_
_entity_poly.entity_id
_entity_poly.type
_entity_poly.pdbx_seq_one_letter_code
_entity_poly.pdbx_strand_id
1 'polypeptide(L)'
;MVDYSKWKNIEISDDEDDTHPNIDTPSLFRWRHQARVERMAEMDKEKEDFKKKRQSQKARLLDVKERISKKEGDEAALKKELEKVENEGKELDRLENEMLKKEKKTPWNVDTISKPGFEKTVINKKPARKPDENISEEEREHRMKTFVKENEKLCKQYGMLRKYDDSKRFLQEHLHLVCEDTANYLVIWSINLEMEEKHELMAHVAHQCICMQYILELAKQLDVDPRACVSSFFSKIQHCVPEYRAQFESEIEGFKERIQKRAQEKVQEAIAQAEEEERQQRLGPGGLDPADVFESLPDELKACFESRDIELLQKTIEAMPVDVAKYHMKRCVDSGLWVPNAKDAPLGDKEDGEAGESSTAAATADKVDKTDDAKSEKEPIYTGVSTDDVD
;
A
#
# COMPACT_ATOMS: atom_id res chain seq x y z
N MET A 1 37.70 26.89 -30.29
CA MET A 1 36.70 26.06 -30.99
C MET A 1 36.98 24.62 -30.62
N VAL A 2 35.99 23.90 -30.11
CA VAL A 2 36.12 22.48 -29.76
C VAL A 2 36.07 21.62 -31.03
N ASP A 3 36.95 20.62 -31.14
CA ASP A 3 37.09 19.79 -32.34
C ASP A 3 36.47 18.40 -32.13
N TYR A 4 35.45 18.09 -32.93
CA TYR A 4 34.76 16.80 -32.98
C TYR A 4 35.09 16.00 -34.27
N SER A 5 36.08 16.43 -35.06
CA SER A 5 36.45 15.82 -36.34
C SER A 5 36.81 14.33 -36.25
N LYS A 6 37.19 13.85 -35.06
CA LYS A 6 37.46 12.44 -34.77
C LYS A 6 36.27 11.53 -35.10
N TRP A 7 35.03 12.02 -34.98
CA TRP A 7 33.80 11.26 -35.23
C TRP A 7 33.19 11.50 -36.63
N LYS A 8 33.92 12.14 -37.55
CA LYS A 8 33.40 12.47 -38.89
C LYS A 8 33.18 11.24 -39.78
N ASN A 9 33.97 10.18 -39.60
CA ASN A 9 33.95 8.98 -40.44
C ASN A 9 33.49 7.78 -39.61
N ILE A 10 32.18 7.65 -39.41
CA ILE A 10 31.56 6.49 -38.76
C ILE A 10 30.82 5.68 -39.84
N GLU A 11 31.09 4.39 -39.90
CA GLU A 11 30.41 3.43 -40.78
C GLU A 11 29.46 2.57 -39.93
N ILE A 12 28.17 2.68 -40.23
CA ILE A 12 27.08 1.91 -39.61
C ILE A 12 26.53 0.98 -40.70
N SER A 13 26.66 -0.34 -40.52
CA SER A 13 26.25 -1.30 -41.55
C SER A 13 24.74 -1.38 -41.75
N ASP A 14 23.98 -1.04 -40.70
CA ASP A 14 22.53 -1.02 -40.59
C ASP A 14 21.94 0.39 -40.54
N ASP A 15 22.60 1.35 -41.19
CA ASP A 15 22.13 2.73 -41.31
C ASP A 15 20.81 2.81 -42.10
N GLU A 16 19.70 3.04 -41.41
CA GLU A 16 18.35 3.14 -41.97
C GLU A 16 18.09 4.42 -42.77
N ASP A 17 18.94 5.44 -42.60
CA ASP A 17 18.86 6.69 -43.37
C ASP A 17 19.56 6.55 -44.74
N ASP A 18 20.55 5.65 -44.88
CA ASP A 18 21.24 5.36 -46.15
C ASP A 18 20.60 4.17 -46.89
N THR A 19 19.36 4.38 -47.32
CA THR A 19 18.55 3.39 -48.04
C THR A 19 18.13 3.88 -49.43
N HIS A 20 17.66 2.96 -50.28
CA HIS A 20 17.18 3.29 -51.61
C HIS A 20 15.84 2.58 -51.87
N PRO A 21 14.80 3.27 -52.40
CA PRO A 21 13.46 2.68 -52.59
C PRO A 21 13.42 1.38 -53.42
N ASN A 22 14.44 1.14 -54.25
CA ASN A 22 14.54 -0.05 -55.10
C ASN A 22 15.47 -1.15 -54.56
N ILE A 23 16.03 -0.99 -53.35
CA ILE A 23 16.95 -1.96 -52.76
C ILE A 23 16.35 -2.50 -51.46
N ASP A 24 16.35 -3.82 -51.32
CA ASP A 24 15.91 -4.51 -50.11
C ASP A 24 16.88 -4.24 -48.94
N THR A 25 16.42 -3.48 -47.95
CA THR A 25 17.26 -2.99 -46.85
C THR A 25 17.80 -4.10 -45.94
N PRO A 26 17.05 -5.17 -45.56
CA PRO A 26 17.59 -6.24 -44.73
C PRO A 26 18.72 -7.02 -45.43
N SER A 27 18.63 -7.21 -46.75
CA SER A 27 19.70 -7.84 -47.53
C SER A 27 20.91 -6.92 -47.69
N LEU A 28 20.67 -5.62 -47.92
CA LEU A 28 21.71 -4.59 -48.02
C LEU A 28 22.53 -4.48 -46.72
N PHE A 29 21.89 -4.46 -45.54
CA PHE A 29 22.60 -4.35 -44.26
C PHE A 29 23.49 -5.56 -43.99
N ARG A 30 23.00 -6.77 -44.29
CA ARG A 30 23.83 -8.00 -44.21
C ARG A 30 25.02 -7.93 -45.17
N TRP A 31 24.79 -7.45 -46.38
CA TRP A 31 25.86 -7.29 -47.37
C TRP A 31 26.90 -6.26 -46.93
N ARG A 32 26.48 -5.08 -46.45
CA ARG A 32 27.36 -4.05 -45.88
C ARG A 32 28.17 -4.61 -44.70
N HIS A 33 27.53 -5.36 -43.80
CA HIS A 33 28.20 -6.03 -42.69
C HIS A 33 29.26 -7.03 -43.20
N GLN A 34 28.92 -7.88 -44.16
CA GLN A 34 29.83 -8.85 -44.74
C GLN A 34 31.04 -8.16 -45.40
N ALA A 35 30.81 -7.15 -46.23
CA ALA A 35 31.86 -6.38 -46.88
C ALA A 35 32.78 -5.68 -45.86
N ARG A 36 32.25 -5.24 -44.72
CA ARG A 36 33.03 -4.67 -43.62
C ARG A 36 33.91 -5.73 -42.95
N VAL A 37 33.35 -6.90 -42.63
CA VAL A 37 34.10 -8.02 -42.03
C VAL A 37 35.22 -8.50 -42.96
N GLU A 38 34.94 -8.62 -44.26
CA GLU A 38 35.94 -8.98 -45.28
C GLU A 38 37.08 -7.94 -45.36
N ARG A 39 36.75 -6.64 -45.44
CA ARG A 39 37.77 -5.57 -45.44
C ARG A 39 38.65 -5.59 -44.19
N MET A 40 38.07 -5.84 -43.02
CA MET A 40 38.85 -5.95 -41.78
C MET A 40 39.74 -7.19 -41.78
N ALA A 41 39.23 -8.34 -42.23
CA ALA A 41 40.00 -9.57 -42.33
C ALA A 41 41.19 -9.46 -43.32
N GLU A 42 40.99 -8.79 -44.45
CA GLU A 42 42.08 -8.51 -45.41
C GLU A 42 43.13 -7.59 -44.80
N MET A 43 42.72 -6.52 -44.11
CA MET A 43 43.63 -5.62 -43.40
C MET A 43 44.44 -6.35 -42.33
N ASP A 44 43.82 -7.24 -41.56
CA ASP A 44 44.50 -8.01 -40.52
C ASP A 44 45.53 -8.97 -41.14
N LYS A 45 45.18 -9.64 -42.25
CA LYS A 45 46.12 -10.48 -43.00
C LYS A 45 47.30 -9.69 -43.55
N GLU A 46 47.07 -8.50 -44.12
CA GLU A 46 48.14 -7.60 -44.60
C GLU A 46 49.10 -7.22 -43.46
N LYS A 47 48.56 -6.92 -42.27
CA LYS A 47 49.37 -6.61 -41.07
C LYS A 47 50.18 -7.82 -40.58
N GLU A 48 49.60 -9.01 -40.58
CA GLU A 48 50.30 -10.24 -40.19
C GLU A 48 51.46 -10.56 -41.14
N ASP A 49 51.23 -10.47 -42.45
CA ASP A 49 52.27 -10.71 -43.46
C ASP A 49 53.37 -9.64 -43.40
N PHE A 50 53.00 -8.38 -43.16
CA PHE A 50 53.96 -7.30 -42.90
C PHE A 50 54.82 -7.59 -41.66
N LYS A 51 54.19 -8.03 -40.56
CA LYS A 51 54.89 -8.38 -39.31
C LYS A 51 55.89 -9.52 -39.52
N LYS A 52 55.52 -10.56 -40.29
CA LYS A 52 56.44 -11.66 -40.66
C LYS A 52 57.62 -11.15 -41.49
N LYS A 53 57.38 -10.30 -42.49
CA LYS A 53 58.45 -9.68 -43.30
C LYS A 53 59.40 -8.84 -42.45
N ARG A 54 58.86 -8.03 -41.53
CA ARG A 54 59.65 -7.21 -40.59
C ARG A 54 60.49 -8.06 -39.64
N GLN A 55 59.94 -9.16 -39.13
CA GLN A 55 60.68 -10.11 -38.28
C GLN A 55 61.81 -10.79 -39.06
N SER A 56 61.54 -11.24 -40.30
CA SER A 56 62.56 -11.86 -41.16
C SER A 56 63.68 -10.88 -41.52
N GLN A 57 63.35 -9.64 -41.89
CA GLN A 57 64.33 -8.60 -42.18
C GLN A 57 65.19 -8.28 -40.94
N LYS A 58 64.58 -8.18 -39.75
CA LYS A 58 65.31 -7.95 -38.50
C LYS A 58 66.26 -9.10 -38.15
N ALA A 59 65.83 -10.34 -38.38
CA ALA A 59 66.68 -11.52 -38.18
C ALA A 59 67.86 -11.55 -39.16
N ARG A 60 67.64 -11.26 -40.45
CA ARG A 60 68.70 -11.14 -41.46
C ARG A 60 69.68 -10.01 -41.11
N LEU A 61 69.17 -8.87 -40.63
CA LEU A 61 69.99 -7.73 -40.23
C LEU A 61 70.90 -8.08 -39.03
N LEU A 62 70.41 -8.86 -38.06
CA LEU A 62 71.20 -9.33 -36.93
C LEU A 62 72.27 -10.36 -37.37
N ASP A 63 71.90 -11.35 -38.18
CA ASP A 63 72.83 -12.37 -38.71
C ASP A 63 73.96 -11.73 -39.54
N VAL A 64 73.65 -10.79 -40.43
CA VAL A 64 74.67 -10.08 -41.23
C VAL A 64 75.58 -9.23 -40.35
N LYS A 65 75.05 -8.54 -39.33
CA LYS A 65 75.87 -7.79 -38.37
C LYS A 65 76.78 -8.70 -37.55
N GLU A 66 76.30 -9.86 -37.15
CA GLU A 66 77.08 -10.85 -36.40
C GLU A 66 78.21 -11.45 -37.26
N ARG A 67 77.93 -11.80 -38.53
CA ARG A 67 78.94 -12.28 -39.49
C ARG A 67 80.02 -11.23 -39.77
N ILE A 68 79.65 -9.96 -39.87
CA ILE A 68 80.60 -8.83 -39.98
C ILE A 68 81.45 -8.72 -38.71
N SER A 69 80.86 -8.87 -37.52
CA SER A 69 81.59 -8.80 -36.24
C SER A 69 82.56 -9.97 -36.05
N LYS A 70 82.23 -11.17 -36.56
CA LYS A 70 83.06 -12.37 -36.49
C LYS A 70 84.15 -12.45 -37.58
N LYS A 71 84.14 -11.54 -38.56
CA LYS A 71 85.05 -11.53 -39.73
C LYS A 71 85.04 -12.86 -40.52
N GLU A 72 83.90 -13.53 -40.58
CA GLU A 72 83.73 -14.76 -41.37
C GLU A 72 83.20 -14.42 -42.77
N GLY A 73 84.09 -14.30 -43.75
CA GLY A 73 83.74 -14.16 -45.18
C GLY A 73 84.36 -12.96 -45.90
N ASP A 74 83.95 -12.76 -47.16
CA ASP A 74 84.39 -11.65 -48.00
C ASP A 74 83.75 -10.33 -47.54
N GLU A 75 84.54 -9.42 -46.95
CA GLU A 75 84.08 -8.15 -46.37
C GLU A 75 83.29 -7.29 -47.39
N ALA A 76 83.64 -7.36 -48.67
CA ALA A 76 82.94 -6.61 -49.72
C ALA A 76 81.53 -7.16 -49.99
N ALA A 77 81.35 -8.49 -49.91
CA ALA A 77 80.06 -9.14 -50.08
C ALA A 77 79.13 -8.88 -48.89
N LEU A 78 79.66 -8.95 -47.66
CA LEU A 78 78.89 -8.70 -46.44
C LEU A 78 78.44 -7.25 -46.29
N LYS A 79 79.28 -6.26 -46.68
CA LYS A 79 78.89 -4.85 -46.72
C LYS A 79 77.76 -4.59 -47.72
N LYS A 80 77.82 -5.22 -48.90
CA LYS A 80 76.78 -5.12 -49.92
C LYS A 80 75.47 -5.78 -49.49
N GLU A 81 75.54 -6.87 -48.74
CA GLU A 81 74.36 -7.53 -48.17
C GLU A 81 73.74 -6.72 -47.02
N LEU A 82 74.56 -6.09 -46.17
CA LEU A 82 74.09 -5.15 -45.15
C LEU A 82 73.34 -3.97 -45.78
N GLU A 83 73.90 -3.36 -46.83
CA GLU A 83 73.27 -2.24 -47.55
C GLU A 83 71.93 -2.66 -48.18
N LYS A 84 71.82 -3.88 -48.72
CA LYS A 84 70.56 -4.43 -49.23
C LYS A 84 69.52 -4.59 -48.12
N VAL A 85 69.89 -5.19 -46.99
CA VAL A 85 68.98 -5.42 -45.85
C VAL A 85 68.57 -4.09 -45.19
N GLU A 86 69.44 -3.07 -45.19
CA GLU A 86 69.10 -1.72 -44.76
C GLU A 86 68.14 -1.01 -45.71
N ASN A 87 68.31 -1.18 -47.03
CA ASN A 87 67.36 -0.66 -48.02
C ASN A 87 66.01 -1.38 -47.95
N GLU A 88 65.99 -2.70 -47.77
CA GLU A 88 64.77 -3.47 -47.45
C GLU A 88 64.10 -2.94 -46.17
N GLY A 89 64.88 -2.56 -45.15
CA GLY A 89 64.38 -1.93 -43.93
C GLY A 89 63.69 -0.59 -44.17
N LYS A 90 64.29 0.29 -44.98
CA LYS A 90 63.72 1.60 -45.35
C LYS A 90 62.43 1.45 -46.15
N GLU A 91 62.35 0.46 -47.04
CA GLU A 91 61.11 0.17 -47.78
C GLU A 91 60.02 -0.39 -46.86
N LEU A 92 60.38 -1.23 -45.88
CA LEU A 92 59.43 -1.67 -44.86
C LEU A 92 58.95 -0.51 -43.98
N ASP A 93 59.80 0.46 -43.64
CA ASP A 93 59.40 1.66 -42.89
C ASP A 93 58.43 2.55 -43.70
N ARG A 94 58.63 2.66 -45.01
CA ARG A 94 57.69 3.34 -45.91
C ARG A 94 56.34 2.65 -45.91
N LEU A 95 56.34 1.32 -46.05
CA LEU A 95 55.11 0.52 -46.05
C LEU A 95 54.40 0.57 -44.68
N GLU A 96 55.13 0.58 -43.56
CA GLU A 96 54.57 0.76 -42.21
C GLU A 96 53.84 2.10 -42.06
N ASN A 97 54.45 3.18 -42.57
CA ASN A 97 53.83 4.51 -42.57
C ASN A 97 52.58 4.58 -43.46
N GLU A 98 52.55 3.86 -44.57
CA GLU A 98 51.35 3.74 -45.42
C GLU A 98 50.24 2.96 -44.71
N MET A 99 50.58 1.85 -44.04
CA MET A 99 49.63 1.08 -43.23
C MET A 99 49.04 1.90 -42.09
N LEU A 100 49.86 2.68 -41.38
CA LEU A 100 49.38 3.57 -40.32
C LEU A 100 48.45 4.66 -40.86
N LYS A 101 48.69 5.16 -42.08
CA LYS A 101 47.77 6.09 -42.75
C LYS A 101 46.47 5.40 -43.16
N LYS A 102 46.51 4.14 -43.60
CA LYS A 102 45.30 3.35 -43.87
C LYS A 102 44.48 3.17 -42.58
N GLU A 103 45.10 2.78 -41.46
CA GLU A 103 44.43 2.66 -40.15
C GLU A 103 43.85 3.99 -39.64
N LYS A 104 44.50 5.13 -39.89
CA LYS A 104 43.93 6.43 -39.53
C LYS A 104 42.73 6.83 -40.39
N LYS A 105 42.66 6.30 -41.61
CA LYS A 105 41.57 6.57 -42.57
C LYS A 105 40.42 5.58 -42.45
N THR A 106 40.62 4.42 -41.79
CA THR A 106 39.53 3.45 -41.63
C THR A 106 38.37 4.07 -40.87
N PRO A 107 37.13 3.89 -41.35
CA PRO A 107 35.95 4.36 -40.64
C PRO A 107 35.84 3.72 -39.26
N TRP A 108 35.32 4.49 -38.31
CA TRP A 108 34.89 4.00 -37.02
C TRP A 108 33.67 3.11 -37.17
N ASN A 109 33.65 1.98 -36.48
CA ASN A 109 32.55 1.03 -36.44
C ASN A 109 32.44 0.43 -35.03
N VAL A 110 31.45 -0.42 -34.79
CA VAL A 110 31.19 -1.02 -33.46
C VAL A 110 32.41 -1.72 -32.85
N ASP A 111 33.28 -2.30 -33.68
CA ASP A 111 34.47 -3.06 -33.25
C ASP A 111 35.69 -2.17 -32.96
N THR A 112 35.72 -0.95 -33.52
CA THR A 112 36.85 0.00 -33.38
C THR A 112 36.54 1.13 -32.40
N ILE A 113 35.27 1.52 -32.26
CA ILE A 113 34.85 2.63 -31.39
C ILE A 113 35.05 2.28 -29.90
N SER A 114 34.67 1.07 -29.50
CA SER A 114 34.70 0.67 -28.10
C SER A 114 34.86 -0.84 -27.92
N LYS A 115 35.12 -1.26 -26.68
CA LYS A 115 35.11 -2.66 -26.26
C LYS A 115 34.15 -2.80 -25.08
N PRO A 116 33.52 -3.97 -24.87
CA PRO A 116 32.70 -4.20 -23.69
C PRO A 116 33.53 -3.95 -22.41
N GLY A 117 33.22 -2.86 -21.70
CA GLY A 117 33.94 -2.47 -20.48
C GLY A 117 33.38 -3.15 -19.23
N PHE A 118 32.05 -3.27 -19.16
CA PHE A 118 31.33 -3.91 -18.08
C PHE A 118 30.00 -4.46 -18.60
N GLU A 119 29.69 -5.70 -18.25
CA GLU A 119 28.42 -6.34 -18.58
C GLU A 119 27.85 -6.98 -17.31
N LYS A 120 26.64 -6.59 -16.93
CA LYS A 120 25.94 -7.15 -15.78
C LYS A 120 24.47 -7.31 -16.11
N THR A 121 24.04 -8.56 -16.19
CA THR A 121 22.63 -8.91 -16.34
C THR A 121 22.04 -9.19 -14.97
N VAL A 122 20.97 -8.48 -14.62
CA VAL A 122 20.20 -8.73 -13.40
C VAL A 122 18.79 -9.13 -13.80
N ILE A 123 18.42 -10.37 -13.51
CA ILE A 123 17.06 -10.86 -13.71
C ILE A 123 16.30 -10.68 -12.39
N ASN A 124 15.27 -9.85 -12.41
CA ASN A 124 14.38 -9.67 -11.25
C ASN A 124 13.44 -10.88 -11.12
N LYS A 125 13.96 -12.01 -10.62
CA LYS A 125 13.13 -13.15 -10.23
C LYS A 125 12.36 -12.76 -8.97
N LYS A 126 11.05 -12.53 -9.12
CA LYS A 126 10.16 -12.25 -7.99
C LYS A 126 10.23 -13.42 -6.99
N PRO A 127 10.39 -13.17 -5.68
CA PRO A 127 10.27 -14.22 -4.70
C PRO A 127 8.86 -14.81 -4.76
N ALA A 128 8.74 -16.13 -4.54
CA ALA A 128 7.43 -16.75 -4.35
C ALA A 128 6.72 -16.07 -3.18
N ARG A 129 5.42 -15.78 -3.33
CA ARG A 129 4.62 -15.19 -2.27
C ARG A 129 4.66 -16.13 -1.08
N LYS A 130 5.18 -15.67 0.06
CA LYS A 130 4.99 -16.41 1.31
C LYS A 130 3.52 -16.30 1.68
N PRO A 131 2.84 -17.40 2.07
CA PRO A 131 1.48 -17.28 2.60
C PRO A 131 1.51 -16.31 3.79
N ASP A 132 0.54 -15.39 3.83
CA ASP A 132 0.40 -14.34 4.85
C ASP A 132 0.13 -14.92 6.28
N GLU A 133 0.26 -16.25 6.47
CA GLU A 133 -0.11 -17.04 7.64
C GLU A 133 0.80 -16.86 8.89
N ASN A 134 1.85 -16.04 8.84
CA ASN A 134 2.81 -15.90 9.96
C ASN A 134 2.80 -14.52 10.64
N ILE A 135 1.82 -13.67 10.39
CA ILE A 135 1.68 -12.37 11.07
C ILE A 135 0.73 -12.56 12.26
N SER A 136 1.18 -12.21 13.48
CA SER A 136 0.33 -12.24 14.68
C SER A 136 -0.86 -11.29 14.52
N GLU A 137 -2.01 -11.60 15.11
CA GLU A 137 -3.22 -10.75 15.08
C GLU A 137 -2.92 -9.33 15.58
N GLU A 138 -2.09 -9.20 16.61
CA GLU A 138 -1.65 -7.91 17.15
C GLU A 138 -0.84 -7.07 16.13
N GLU A 139 0.02 -7.71 15.33
CA GLU A 139 0.79 -7.03 14.29
C GLU A 139 -0.10 -6.59 13.12
N ARG A 140 -1.12 -7.41 12.78
CA ARG A 140 -2.13 -7.06 11.77
C ARG A 140 -2.95 -5.86 12.22
N GLU A 141 -3.35 -5.81 13.48
CA GLU A 141 -4.10 -4.69 14.04
C GLU A 141 -3.25 -3.39 14.08
N HIS A 142 -1.99 -3.48 14.51
CA HIS A 142 -1.09 -2.31 14.51
C HIS A 142 -0.84 -1.78 13.09
N ARG A 143 -0.64 -2.69 12.12
CA ARG A 143 -0.49 -2.35 10.71
C ARG A 143 -1.75 -1.67 10.18
N MET A 144 -2.92 -2.22 10.49
CA MET A 144 -4.21 -1.61 10.13
C MET A 144 -4.33 -0.19 10.70
N LYS A 145 -4.08 -0.01 12.01
CA LYS A 145 -4.14 1.29 12.68
C LYS A 145 -3.22 2.31 12.02
N THR A 146 -2.00 1.90 11.69
CA THR A 146 -1.01 2.78 11.02
C THR A 146 -1.46 3.10 9.59
N PHE A 147 -1.89 2.10 8.83
CA PHE A 147 -2.34 2.25 7.45
C PHE A 147 -3.55 3.17 7.35
N VAL A 148 -4.56 2.98 8.21
CA VAL A 148 -5.76 3.82 8.24
C VAL A 148 -5.39 5.25 8.58
N LYS A 149 -4.53 5.50 9.58
CA LYS A 149 -4.10 6.86 9.94
C LYS A 149 -3.41 7.60 8.78
N GLU A 150 -2.58 6.90 8.01
CA GLU A 150 -1.85 7.50 6.89
C GLU A 150 -2.72 7.70 5.65
N ASN A 151 -3.64 6.76 5.39
CA ASN A 151 -4.35 6.65 4.11
C ASN A 151 -5.85 6.95 4.20
N GLU A 152 -6.36 7.37 5.35
CA GLU A 152 -7.80 7.60 5.61
C GLU A 152 -8.47 8.43 4.49
N LYS A 153 -7.84 9.55 4.12
CA LYS A 153 -8.35 10.46 3.10
C LYS A 153 -8.44 9.79 1.73
N LEU A 154 -7.44 8.98 1.38
CA LEU A 154 -7.39 8.27 0.11
C LEU A 154 -8.41 7.12 0.08
N CYS A 155 -8.59 6.40 1.19
CA CYS A 155 -9.61 5.38 1.33
C CYS A 155 -11.03 5.96 1.17
N LYS A 156 -11.32 7.10 1.82
CA LYS A 156 -12.59 7.80 1.65
C LYS A 156 -12.79 8.30 0.22
N GLN A 157 -11.75 8.87 -0.41
CA GLN A 157 -11.80 9.30 -1.81
C GLN A 157 -12.16 8.15 -2.74
N TYR A 158 -11.50 6.99 -2.58
CA TYR A 158 -11.83 5.80 -3.36
C TYR A 158 -13.28 5.34 -3.13
N GLY A 159 -13.73 5.28 -1.87
CA GLY A 159 -15.10 4.87 -1.56
C GLY A 159 -16.19 5.80 -2.09
N MET A 160 -15.86 7.06 -2.41
CA MET A 160 -16.78 8.01 -3.06
C MET A 160 -16.82 7.88 -4.59
N LEU A 161 -15.93 7.10 -5.21
CA LEU A 161 -15.95 6.88 -6.66
C LEU A 161 -17.10 5.95 -7.06
N ARG A 162 -17.52 6.01 -8.33
CA ARG A 162 -18.56 5.12 -8.87
C ARG A 162 -18.22 4.59 -10.25
N LYS A 163 -17.67 5.43 -11.13
CA LYS A 163 -17.30 5.01 -12.49
C LYS A 163 -16.08 4.11 -12.43
N TYR A 164 -16.15 2.98 -13.12
CA TYR A 164 -15.07 1.99 -13.15
C TYR A 164 -13.76 2.56 -13.68
N ASP A 165 -13.79 3.44 -14.67
CA ASP A 165 -12.58 4.07 -15.22
C ASP A 165 -11.89 5.00 -14.21
N ASP A 166 -12.67 5.74 -13.43
CA ASP A 166 -12.15 6.62 -12.37
C ASP A 166 -11.57 5.80 -11.21
N SER A 167 -12.29 4.76 -10.76
CA SER A 167 -11.79 3.82 -9.73
C SER A 167 -10.52 3.11 -10.19
N LYS A 168 -10.44 2.70 -11.46
CA LYS A 168 -9.25 2.08 -12.06
C LYS A 168 -8.05 3.03 -12.06
N ARG A 169 -8.22 4.26 -12.56
CA ARG A 169 -7.14 5.25 -12.60
C ARG A 169 -6.65 5.57 -11.19
N PHE A 170 -7.57 5.77 -10.24
CA PHE A 170 -7.24 6.08 -8.86
C PHE A 170 -6.42 4.96 -8.19
N LEU A 171 -6.83 3.69 -8.35
CA LEU A 171 -6.08 2.56 -7.80
C LEU A 171 -4.73 2.31 -8.49
N GLN A 172 -4.60 2.68 -9.78
CA GLN A 172 -3.32 2.63 -10.49
C GLN A 172 -2.34 3.70 -10.01
N GLU A 173 -2.83 4.89 -9.65
CA GLU A 173 -2.04 5.96 -9.04
C GLU A 173 -1.69 5.62 -7.57
N HIS A 174 -2.60 4.95 -6.86
CA HIS A 174 -2.47 4.61 -5.44
C HIS A 174 -2.50 3.10 -5.19
N LEU A 175 -1.55 2.36 -5.78
CA LEU A 175 -1.47 0.89 -5.68
C LEU A 175 -1.37 0.35 -4.25
N HIS A 176 -0.88 1.15 -3.29
CA HIS A 176 -0.77 0.75 -1.89
C HIS A 176 -2.15 0.55 -1.23
N LEU A 177 -3.22 1.16 -1.76
CA LEU A 177 -4.58 0.99 -1.27
C LEU A 177 -5.19 -0.37 -1.63
N VAL A 178 -4.59 -1.10 -2.58
CA VAL A 178 -5.07 -2.42 -2.99
C VAL A 178 -4.56 -3.46 -2.01
N CYS A 179 -5.22 -3.54 -0.86
CA CYS A 179 -4.92 -4.44 0.25
C CYS A 179 -6.19 -4.81 1.02
N GLU A 180 -6.12 -5.86 1.84
CA GLU A 180 -7.22 -6.26 2.74
C GLU A 180 -7.57 -5.14 3.73
N ASP A 181 -6.57 -4.35 4.16
CA ASP A 181 -6.74 -3.26 5.11
C ASP A 181 -7.74 -2.19 4.62
N THR A 182 -7.65 -1.82 3.34
CA THR A 182 -8.61 -0.90 2.72
C THR A 182 -10.02 -1.48 2.65
N ALA A 183 -10.16 -2.77 2.34
CA ALA A 183 -11.46 -3.42 2.30
C ALA A 183 -12.12 -3.36 3.69
N ASN A 184 -11.39 -3.75 4.73
CA ASN A 184 -11.86 -3.72 6.13
C ASN A 184 -12.24 -2.31 6.59
N TYR A 185 -11.42 -1.31 6.26
CA TYR A 185 -11.74 0.08 6.55
C TYR A 185 -13.05 0.52 5.90
N LEU A 186 -13.29 0.16 4.63
CA LEU A 186 -14.53 0.48 3.92
C LEU A 186 -15.76 -0.22 4.52
N VAL A 187 -15.61 -1.44 5.04
CA VAL A 187 -16.69 -2.13 5.79
C VAL A 187 -17.05 -1.34 7.04
N ILE A 188 -16.07 -1.01 7.88
CA ILE A 188 -16.27 -0.26 9.13
C ILE A 188 -16.90 1.11 8.82
N TRP A 189 -16.40 1.79 7.78
CA TRP A 189 -16.95 3.08 7.38
C TRP A 189 -18.41 2.95 6.91
N SER A 190 -18.76 1.87 6.21
CA SER A 190 -20.14 1.62 5.79
C SER A 190 -21.08 1.38 6.98
N ILE A 191 -20.62 0.67 8.03
CA ILE A 191 -21.39 0.47 9.28
C ILE A 191 -21.60 1.81 9.99
N ASN A 192 -20.55 2.62 10.14
CA ASN A 192 -20.66 3.93 10.78
C ASN A 192 -21.61 4.86 10.03
N LEU A 193 -21.59 4.84 8.69
CA LEU A 193 -22.54 5.62 7.88
C LEU A 193 -23.99 5.17 8.07
N GLU A 194 -24.22 3.87 8.25
CA GLU A 194 -25.55 3.33 8.53
C GLU A 194 -26.04 3.74 9.92
N MET A 195 -25.16 3.73 10.93
CA MET A 195 -25.45 4.24 12.27
C MET A 195 -25.74 5.75 12.29
N GLU A 196 -25.13 6.51 11.37
CA GLU A 196 -25.40 7.94 11.15
C GLU A 196 -26.65 8.20 10.28
N GLU A 197 -27.44 7.18 9.95
CA GLU A 197 -28.64 7.25 9.09
C GLU A 197 -28.37 7.71 7.64
N LYS A 198 -27.12 7.59 7.16
CA LYS A 198 -26.70 7.98 5.80
C LYS A 198 -26.76 6.82 4.82
N HIS A 199 -27.96 6.25 4.64
CA HIS A 199 -28.19 5.04 3.84
C HIS A 199 -27.72 5.12 2.38
N GLU A 200 -27.94 6.26 1.71
CA GLU A 200 -27.52 6.43 0.30
C GLU A 200 -25.99 6.42 0.15
N LEU A 201 -25.29 7.09 1.07
CA LEU A 201 -23.84 7.13 1.06
C LEU A 201 -23.25 5.76 1.42
N MET A 202 -23.85 5.05 2.37
CA MET A 202 -23.48 3.66 2.69
C MET A 202 -23.61 2.77 1.45
N ALA A 203 -24.73 2.84 0.72
CA ALA A 203 -24.92 2.05 -0.50
C ALA A 203 -23.89 2.37 -1.60
N HIS A 204 -23.43 3.62 -1.68
CA HIS A 204 -22.35 4.03 -2.58
C HIS A 204 -20.99 3.45 -2.17
N VAL A 205 -20.62 3.55 -0.89
CA VAL A 205 -19.36 3.03 -0.34
C VAL A 205 -19.33 1.50 -0.42
N ALA A 206 -20.46 0.85 -0.16
CA ALA A 206 -20.61 -0.61 -0.23
C ALA A 206 -20.24 -1.17 -1.61
N HIS A 207 -20.61 -0.48 -2.69
CA HIS A 207 -20.20 -0.87 -4.05
C HIS A 207 -18.68 -0.85 -4.22
N GLN A 208 -17.99 0.19 -3.74
CA GLN A 208 -16.52 0.27 -3.86
C GLN A 208 -15.81 -0.75 -2.95
N CYS A 209 -16.40 -1.05 -1.79
CA CYS A 209 -15.93 -2.12 -0.90
C CYS A 209 -15.94 -3.47 -1.62
N ILE A 210 -17.07 -3.82 -2.25
CA ILE A 210 -17.20 -5.07 -3.02
C ILE A 210 -16.25 -5.09 -4.23
N CYS A 211 -16.09 -3.97 -4.94
CA CYS A 211 -15.05 -3.90 -5.99
C CYS A 211 -13.64 -4.23 -5.45
N MET A 212 -13.29 -3.74 -4.25
CA MET A 212 -11.99 -4.05 -3.63
C MET A 212 -11.90 -5.53 -3.23
N GLN A 213 -12.95 -6.09 -2.64
CA GLN A 213 -13.01 -7.51 -2.25
C GLN A 213 -12.84 -8.44 -3.46
N TYR A 214 -13.51 -8.14 -4.58
CA TYR A 214 -13.36 -8.90 -5.82
C TYR A 214 -11.93 -8.82 -6.40
N ILE A 215 -11.27 -7.67 -6.31
CA ILE A 215 -9.86 -7.55 -6.74
C ILE A 215 -8.98 -8.48 -5.90
N LEU A 216 -9.20 -8.51 -4.59
CA LEU A 216 -8.47 -9.38 -3.66
C LEU A 216 -8.77 -10.86 -3.89
N GLU A 217 -10.03 -11.22 -4.17
CA GLU A 217 -10.44 -12.59 -4.48
C GLU A 217 -9.85 -13.06 -5.81
N LEU A 218 -9.90 -12.23 -6.85
CA LEU A 218 -9.28 -12.52 -8.14
C LEU A 218 -7.77 -12.75 -8.00
N ALA A 219 -7.12 -11.98 -7.13
CA ALA A 219 -5.71 -12.14 -6.82
C ALA A 219 -5.40 -13.47 -6.12
N LYS A 220 -6.26 -13.88 -5.18
CA LYS A 220 -6.18 -15.20 -4.50
C LYS A 220 -6.38 -16.34 -5.50
N GLN A 221 -7.36 -16.24 -6.40
CA GLN A 221 -7.62 -17.25 -7.42
C GLN A 221 -6.48 -17.41 -8.44
N LEU A 222 -5.81 -16.32 -8.81
CA LEU A 222 -4.72 -16.33 -9.77
C LEU A 222 -3.33 -16.55 -9.16
N ASP A 223 -3.22 -16.57 -7.83
CA ASP A 223 -1.95 -16.58 -7.08
C ASP A 223 -1.01 -15.42 -7.52
N VAL A 224 -1.59 -14.23 -7.68
CA VAL A 224 -0.88 -13.01 -8.08
C VAL A 224 -1.08 -11.93 -7.02
N ASP A 225 -0.16 -10.97 -6.94
CA ASP A 225 -0.33 -9.78 -6.10
C ASP A 225 -1.58 -8.98 -6.54
N PRO A 226 -2.49 -8.60 -5.60
CA PRO A 226 -3.71 -7.86 -5.92
C PRO A 226 -3.49 -6.58 -6.74
N ARG A 227 -2.35 -5.91 -6.54
CA ARG A 227 -1.99 -4.66 -7.22
C ARG A 227 -1.82 -4.87 -8.72
N ALA A 228 -1.42 -6.07 -9.15
CA ALA A 228 -1.31 -6.41 -10.57
C ALA A 228 -2.66 -6.78 -11.20
N CYS A 229 -3.66 -7.14 -10.39
CA CYS A 229 -4.97 -7.61 -10.85
C CYS A 229 -5.98 -6.48 -11.06
N VAL A 230 -5.73 -5.27 -10.57
CA VAL A 230 -6.63 -4.10 -10.66
C VAL A 230 -7.14 -3.88 -12.09
N SER A 231 -6.22 -3.79 -13.06
CA SER A 231 -6.59 -3.54 -14.46
C SER A 231 -7.43 -4.67 -15.05
N SER A 232 -7.10 -5.91 -14.71
CA SER A 232 -7.79 -7.11 -15.19
C SER A 232 -9.21 -7.20 -14.64
N PHE A 233 -9.42 -6.83 -13.38
CA PHE A 233 -10.75 -6.78 -12.77
C PHE A 233 -11.66 -5.79 -13.49
N PHE A 234 -11.23 -4.53 -13.65
CA PHE A 234 -12.09 -3.51 -14.27
C PHE A 234 -12.37 -3.78 -15.75
N SER A 235 -11.41 -4.36 -16.49
CA SER A 235 -11.68 -4.81 -17.85
C SER A 235 -12.69 -5.96 -17.89
N LYS A 236 -12.62 -6.90 -16.95
CA LYS A 236 -13.58 -8.02 -16.86
C LYS A 236 -14.98 -7.54 -16.50
N ILE A 237 -15.13 -6.65 -15.51
CA ILE A 237 -16.47 -6.18 -15.08
C ILE A 237 -17.16 -5.31 -16.13
N GLN A 238 -16.39 -4.57 -16.95
CA GLN A 238 -16.95 -3.75 -18.05
C GLN A 238 -17.40 -4.58 -19.26
N HIS A 239 -16.79 -5.74 -19.49
CA HIS A 239 -17.07 -6.61 -20.64
C HIS A 239 -17.68 -7.96 -20.24
N CYS A 240 -18.23 -8.08 -19.03
CA CYS A 240 -18.76 -9.35 -18.52
C CYS A 240 -20.11 -9.71 -19.17
N VAL A 241 -20.42 -11.00 -19.11
CA VAL A 241 -21.73 -11.55 -19.48
C VAL A 241 -22.78 -11.02 -18.49
N PRO A 242 -24.01 -10.70 -18.92
CA PRO A 242 -25.05 -10.15 -18.04
C PRO A 242 -25.33 -10.96 -16.76
N GLU A 243 -25.15 -12.28 -16.81
CA GLU A 243 -25.32 -13.18 -15.66
C GLU A 243 -24.28 -12.93 -14.56
N TYR A 244 -23.02 -12.70 -14.93
CA TYR A 244 -21.95 -12.36 -13.98
C TYR A 244 -22.17 -10.98 -13.34
N ARG A 245 -22.69 -10.03 -14.14
CA ARG A 245 -23.08 -8.72 -13.61
C ARG A 245 -24.22 -8.82 -12.61
N ALA A 246 -25.21 -9.67 -12.86
CA ALA A 246 -26.32 -9.90 -11.93
C ALA A 246 -25.85 -10.53 -10.62
N GLN A 247 -24.90 -11.47 -10.67
CA GLN A 247 -24.27 -12.04 -9.47
C GLN A 247 -23.54 -10.96 -8.66
N PHE A 248 -22.75 -10.12 -9.33
CA PHE A 248 -22.06 -9.00 -8.68
C PHE A 248 -23.03 -8.01 -8.03
N GLU A 249 -24.12 -7.66 -8.71
CA GLU A 249 -25.16 -6.78 -8.17
C GLU A 249 -25.90 -7.44 -6.98
N SER A 250 -26.16 -8.75 -7.03
CA SER A 250 -26.76 -9.51 -5.93
C SER A 250 -25.85 -9.57 -4.70
N GLU A 251 -24.53 -9.68 -4.88
CA GLU A 251 -23.58 -9.68 -3.77
C GLU A 251 -23.45 -8.31 -3.11
N ILE A 252 -23.53 -7.23 -3.90
CA ILE A 252 -23.63 -5.87 -3.36
C ILE A 252 -24.87 -5.75 -2.48
N GLU A 253 -26.02 -6.24 -2.93
CA GLU A 253 -27.26 -6.13 -2.16
C GLU A 253 -27.20 -6.95 -0.87
N GLY A 254 -26.74 -8.21 -0.96
CA GLY A 254 -26.52 -9.03 0.23
C GLY A 254 -25.49 -8.42 1.19
N PHE A 255 -24.49 -7.67 0.69
CA PHE A 255 -23.55 -6.96 1.54
C PHE A 255 -24.19 -5.76 2.26
N LYS A 256 -25.07 -4.99 1.59
CA LYS A 256 -25.83 -3.92 2.25
C LYS A 256 -26.72 -4.46 3.36
N GLU A 257 -27.45 -5.55 3.11
CA GLU A 257 -28.30 -6.19 4.13
C GLU A 257 -27.48 -6.62 5.36
N ARG A 258 -26.27 -7.18 5.15
CA ARG A 258 -25.36 -7.53 6.25
C ARG A 258 -24.90 -6.30 7.04
N ILE A 259 -24.58 -5.20 6.36
CA ILE A 259 -24.20 -3.93 7.02
C ILE A 259 -25.37 -3.40 7.86
N GLN A 260 -26.58 -3.39 7.31
CA GLN A 260 -27.78 -2.93 8.01
C GLN A 260 -28.02 -3.75 9.27
N LYS A 261 -27.92 -5.09 9.15
CA LYS A 261 -28.06 -5.99 10.30
C LYS A 261 -26.97 -5.75 11.36
N ARG A 262 -25.69 -5.66 10.96
CA ARG A 262 -24.59 -5.38 11.91
C ARG A 262 -24.73 -4.01 12.56
N ALA A 263 -25.19 -2.99 11.83
CA ALA A 263 -25.44 -1.66 12.39
C ALA A 263 -26.56 -1.70 13.44
N GLN A 264 -27.66 -2.42 13.18
CA GLN A 264 -28.73 -2.63 14.14
C GLN A 264 -28.25 -3.37 15.39
N GLU A 265 -27.46 -4.43 15.23
CA GLU A 265 -26.85 -5.18 16.33
C GLU A 265 -25.95 -4.28 17.19
N LYS A 266 -25.09 -3.44 16.58
CA LYS A 266 -24.25 -2.48 17.32
C LYS A 266 -25.05 -1.41 18.04
N VAL A 267 -26.13 -0.91 17.44
CA VAL A 267 -27.03 0.04 18.11
C VAL A 267 -27.72 -0.63 19.30
N GLN A 268 -28.19 -1.86 19.16
CA GLN A 268 -28.79 -2.62 20.26
C GLN A 268 -27.80 -2.92 21.38
N GLU A 269 -26.55 -3.26 21.04
CA GLU A 269 -25.49 -3.48 22.01
C GLU A 269 -25.15 -2.18 22.76
N ALA A 270 -25.04 -1.05 22.05
CA ALA A 270 -24.82 0.25 22.68
C ALA A 270 -25.97 0.66 23.61
N ILE A 271 -27.22 0.35 23.23
CA ILE A 271 -28.39 0.56 24.09
C ILE A 271 -28.33 -0.35 25.32
N ALA A 272 -28.03 -1.64 25.15
CA ALA A 272 -27.92 -2.59 26.26
C ALA A 272 -26.79 -2.23 27.23
N GLN A 273 -25.64 -1.76 26.72
CA GLN A 273 -24.54 -1.26 27.54
C GLN A 273 -24.94 0.00 28.31
N ALA A 274 -25.64 0.95 27.66
CA ALA A 274 -26.16 2.14 28.32
C ALA A 274 -27.20 1.79 29.39
N GLU A 275 -28.09 0.82 29.12
CA GLU A 275 -29.06 0.30 30.10
C GLU A 275 -28.36 -0.39 31.28
N GLU A 276 -27.28 -1.13 31.04
CA GLU A 276 -26.49 -1.77 32.09
C GLU A 276 -25.70 -0.75 32.92
N GLU A 277 -25.14 0.29 32.31
CA GLU A 277 -24.51 1.41 33.02
C GLU A 277 -25.53 2.19 33.85
N GLU A 278 -26.72 2.49 33.31
CA GLU A 278 -27.82 3.07 34.08
C GLU A 278 -28.26 2.16 35.23
N ARG A 279 -28.35 0.85 34.98
CA ARG A 279 -28.68 -0.13 36.01
C ARG A 279 -27.62 -0.15 37.11
N GLN A 280 -26.33 -0.11 36.76
CA GLN A 280 -25.22 -0.02 37.72
C GLN A 280 -25.25 1.28 38.53
N GLN A 281 -25.60 2.41 37.91
CA GLN A 281 -25.77 3.68 38.61
C GLN A 281 -26.99 3.69 39.55
N ARG A 282 -28.03 2.89 39.24
CA ARG A 282 -29.23 2.70 40.07
C ARG A 282 -29.04 1.69 41.21
N LEU A 283 -27.94 0.93 41.24
CA LEU A 283 -27.70 -0.04 42.32
C LEU A 283 -27.55 0.65 43.67
N GLY A 284 -28.30 0.15 44.66
CA GLY A 284 -28.20 0.60 46.04
C GLY A 284 -26.87 0.21 46.71
N PRO A 285 -26.65 0.65 47.96
CA PRO A 285 -25.39 0.47 48.70
C PRO A 285 -24.93 -0.98 48.88
N GLY A 286 -25.81 -1.96 48.68
CA GLY A 286 -25.54 -3.40 48.71
C GLY A 286 -25.54 -4.08 47.34
N GLY A 287 -25.54 -3.33 46.23
CA GLY A 287 -25.48 -3.89 44.88
C GLY A 287 -26.77 -4.53 44.39
N LEU A 288 -27.91 -4.15 45.00
CA LEU A 288 -29.25 -4.56 44.55
C LEU A 288 -29.97 -3.35 43.93
N ASP A 289 -30.68 -3.58 42.83
CA ASP A 289 -31.52 -2.56 42.19
C ASP A 289 -32.81 -2.34 43.02
N PRO A 290 -33.12 -1.10 43.45
CA PRO A 290 -34.36 -0.77 44.14
C PRO A 290 -35.63 -1.20 43.39
N ALA A 291 -35.65 -1.12 42.05
CA ALA A 291 -36.80 -1.50 41.23
C ALA A 291 -37.01 -3.02 41.23
N ASP A 292 -35.95 -3.80 41.03
CA ASP A 292 -35.99 -5.27 41.06
C ASP A 292 -36.41 -5.79 42.45
N VAL A 293 -35.91 -5.15 43.52
CA VAL A 293 -36.28 -5.52 44.89
C VAL A 293 -37.75 -5.21 45.13
N PHE A 294 -38.24 -4.02 44.76
CA PHE A 294 -39.64 -3.63 44.94
C PHE A 294 -40.61 -4.58 44.22
N GLU A 295 -40.35 -4.96 42.97
CA GLU A 295 -41.21 -5.90 42.23
C GLU A 295 -41.22 -7.32 42.83
N SER A 296 -40.11 -7.73 43.47
CA SER A 296 -40.00 -9.04 44.11
C SER A 296 -40.56 -9.11 45.53
N LEU A 297 -41.00 -7.98 46.11
CA LEU A 297 -41.59 -7.94 47.45
C LEU A 297 -43.01 -8.53 47.46
N PRO A 298 -43.45 -9.14 48.58
CA PRO A 298 -44.85 -9.48 48.81
C PRO A 298 -45.76 -8.26 48.68
N ASP A 299 -46.97 -8.44 48.15
CA ASP A 299 -47.93 -7.36 47.88
C ASP A 299 -48.28 -6.55 49.14
N GLU A 300 -48.28 -7.20 50.32
CA GLU A 300 -48.47 -6.56 51.63
C GLU A 300 -47.34 -5.56 51.94
N LEU A 301 -46.08 -5.89 51.61
CA LEU A 301 -44.94 -5.00 51.80
C LEU A 301 -44.87 -3.93 50.70
N LYS A 302 -45.20 -4.26 49.45
CA LYS A 302 -45.34 -3.28 48.36
C LYS A 302 -46.34 -2.18 48.72
N ALA A 303 -47.52 -2.55 49.22
CA ALA A 303 -48.54 -1.61 49.67
C ALA A 303 -48.06 -0.70 50.83
N CYS A 304 -47.20 -1.21 51.72
CA CYS A 304 -46.59 -0.41 52.79
C CYS A 304 -45.62 0.66 52.25
N PHE A 305 -44.81 0.31 51.24
CA PHE A 305 -43.88 1.25 50.59
C PHE A 305 -44.60 2.24 49.66
N GLU A 306 -45.69 1.83 48.98
CA GLU A 306 -46.55 2.73 48.19
C GLU A 306 -47.30 3.75 49.04
N SER A 307 -47.83 3.32 50.19
CA SER A 307 -48.55 4.19 51.14
C SER A 307 -47.62 5.02 52.04
N ARG A 308 -46.30 4.77 52.00
CA ARG A 308 -45.27 5.39 52.85
C ARG A 308 -45.58 5.31 54.35
N ASP A 309 -46.30 4.27 54.77
CA ASP A 309 -46.74 4.10 56.16
C ASP A 309 -45.77 3.19 56.94
N ILE A 310 -44.97 3.83 57.80
CA ILE A 310 -43.96 3.17 58.65
C ILE A 310 -44.62 2.29 59.72
N GLU A 311 -45.82 2.64 60.20
CA GLU A 311 -46.54 1.88 61.22
C GLU A 311 -47.18 0.61 60.63
N LEU A 312 -47.66 0.71 59.39
CA LEU A 312 -48.17 -0.43 58.64
C LEU A 312 -47.05 -1.43 58.28
N LEU A 313 -45.87 -0.91 57.94
CA LEU A 313 -44.68 -1.73 57.68
C LEU A 313 -44.25 -2.52 58.94
N GLN A 314 -44.22 -1.88 60.11
CA GLN A 314 -43.89 -2.54 61.38
C GLN A 314 -44.90 -3.64 61.74
N LYS A 315 -46.21 -3.37 61.59
CA LYS A 315 -47.27 -4.37 61.83
C LYS A 315 -47.18 -5.57 60.87
N THR A 316 -46.87 -5.31 59.61
CA THR A 316 -46.72 -6.36 58.58
C THR A 316 -45.49 -7.23 58.86
N ILE A 317 -44.42 -6.64 59.37
CA ILE A 317 -43.20 -7.34 59.81
C ILE A 317 -43.45 -8.18 61.08
N GLU A 318 -44.25 -7.69 62.02
CA GLU A 318 -44.63 -8.43 63.23
C GLU A 318 -45.58 -9.61 62.95
N ALA A 319 -46.41 -9.51 61.91
CA ALA A 319 -47.34 -10.55 61.51
C ALA A 319 -46.67 -11.70 60.74
N MET A 320 -45.51 -11.47 60.12
CA MET A 320 -44.83 -12.45 59.28
C MET A 320 -43.75 -13.26 60.04
N PRO A 321 -43.34 -14.43 59.54
CA PRO A 321 -42.24 -15.20 60.13
C PRO A 321 -40.92 -14.41 60.14
N VAL A 322 -40.24 -14.41 61.29
CA VAL A 322 -39.03 -13.62 61.56
C VAL A 322 -37.92 -13.81 60.51
N ASP A 323 -37.78 -15.02 59.96
CA ASP A 323 -36.76 -15.33 58.97
C ASP A 323 -37.06 -14.71 57.59
N VAL A 324 -38.34 -14.65 57.21
CA VAL A 324 -38.79 -14.05 55.95
C VAL A 324 -38.75 -12.52 56.05
N ALA A 325 -39.09 -11.97 57.21
CA ALA A 325 -38.98 -10.53 57.49
C ALA A 325 -37.54 -10.03 57.39
N LYS A 326 -36.60 -10.74 58.01
CA LYS A 326 -35.17 -10.41 57.96
C LYS A 326 -34.62 -10.50 56.54
N TYR A 327 -35.06 -11.48 55.75
CA TYR A 327 -34.65 -11.64 54.36
C TYR A 327 -35.08 -10.46 53.49
N HIS A 328 -36.35 -10.05 53.53
CA HIS A 328 -36.83 -8.92 52.73
C HIS A 328 -36.34 -7.57 53.25
N MET A 329 -36.27 -7.38 54.57
CA MET A 329 -35.78 -6.12 55.17
C MET A 329 -34.31 -5.87 54.84
N LYS A 330 -33.46 -6.92 54.91
CA LYS A 330 -32.06 -6.81 54.51
C LYS A 330 -31.94 -6.38 53.03
N ARG A 331 -32.76 -6.96 52.15
CA ARG A 331 -32.79 -6.59 50.72
C ARG A 331 -33.30 -5.17 50.49
N CYS A 332 -34.24 -4.68 51.30
CA CYS A 332 -34.71 -3.29 51.24
C CYS A 332 -33.62 -2.30 51.67
N VAL A 333 -32.78 -2.66 52.64
CA VAL A 333 -31.63 -1.84 53.04
C VAL A 333 -30.50 -1.91 52.01
N ASP A 334 -30.19 -3.11 51.52
CA ASP A 334 -29.13 -3.35 50.54
C ASP A 334 -29.45 -2.72 49.16
N SER A 335 -30.73 -2.57 48.81
CA SER A 335 -31.17 -1.83 47.62
C SER A 335 -31.39 -0.33 47.85
N GLY A 336 -31.26 0.16 49.09
CA GLY A 336 -31.49 1.57 49.42
C GLY A 336 -32.98 1.99 49.50
N LEU A 337 -33.91 1.05 49.35
CA LEU A 337 -35.36 1.25 49.51
C LEU A 337 -35.76 1.62 50.95
N TRP A 338 -34.95 1.22 51.95
CA TRP A 338 -35.13 1.55 53.36
C TRP A 338 -33.80 1.95 54.02
N VAL A 339 -33.74 3.13 54.63
CA VAL A 339 -32.54 3.60 55.36
C VAL A 339 -32.77 3.45 56.87
N PRO A 340 -32.03 2.55 57.56
CA PRO A 340 -32.14 2.42 59.01
C PRO A 340 -31.58 3.69 59.68
N ASN A 341 -32.47 4.46 60.33
CA ASN A 341 -32.24 5.77 60.96
C ASN A 341 -32.06 6.98 60.02
N ALA A 342 -33.10 7.81 59.94
CA ALA A 342 -33.14 9.08 59.22
C ALA A 342 -32.23 10.22 59.78
N LYS A 343 -31.23 9.91 60.61
CA LYS A 343 -30.32 10.92 61.21
C LYS A 343 -28.95 11.02 60.54
N ASP A 344 -28.56 10.09 59.68
CA ASP A 344 -27.27 10.10 58.97
C ASP A 344 -27.45 10.08 57.44
N ALA A 345 -28.39 10.86 56.91
CA ALA A 345 -28.47 11.10 55.46
C ALA A 345 -27.49 12.23 55.06
N PRO A 346 -26.58 12.02 54.09
CA PRO A 346 -26.04 13.15 53.34
C PRO A 346 -27.16 13.69 52.45
N LEU A 347 -27.47 14.98 52.61
CA LEU A 347 -28.36 15.73 51.72
C LEU A 347 -27.82 15.64 50.28
N GLY A 348 -28.57 14.99 49.39
CA GLY A 348 -28.38 15.00 47.95
C GLY A 348 -29.68 15.50 47.28
N ASP A 349 -29.52 16.31 46.25
CA ASP A 349 -30.43 17.36 45.81
C ASP A 349 -31.90 16.98 45.53
N LYS A 350 -32.77 17.94 45.89
CA LYS A 350 -34.13 18.04 45.39
C LYS A 350 -34.10 18.59 43.95
N GLU A 351 -34.53 17.78 43.00
CA GLU A 351 -35.20 18.29 41.79
C GLU A 351 -36.64 17.79 41.82
N ASP A 352 -37.56 18.67 42.26
CA ASP A 352 -38.97 18.59 41.87
C ASP A 352 -39.23 19.82 41.00
N GLY A 353 -39.50 19.58 39.72
CA GLY A 353 -40.21 20.54 38.90
C GLY A 353 -41.71 20.44 39.21
N GLU A 354 -42.40 21.59 39.31
CA GLU A 354 -43.72 21.75 38.69
C GLU A 354 -44.20 23.20 38.66
N ALA A 355 -45.06 23.46 37.68
CA ALA A 355 -45.40 24.73 37.08
C ALA A 355 -46.56 25.50 37.76
N GLY A 356 -46.63 26.82 37.50
CA GLY A 356 -47.91 27.52 37.23
C GLY A 356 -48.34 28.68 38.15
N GLU A 357 -48.13 29.92 37.67
CA GLU A 357 -48.99 31.15 37.70
C GLU A 357 -49.63 31.65 39.04
N SER A 358 -49.73 32.94 39.41
CA SER A 358 -49.84 34.20 38.64
C SER A 358 -49.59 35.48 39.49
N SER A 359 -49.21 36.56 38.79
CA SER A 359 -49.49 38.01 39.03
C SER A 359 -48.78 38.71 40.22
N THR A 360 -48.21 39.92 40.18
CA THR A 360 -48.15 41.07 39.23
C THR A 360 -46.95 41.99 39.57
N ALA A 361 -46.36 42.65 38.54
CA ALA A 361 -45.76 44.01 38.51
C ALA A 361 -44.61 44.38 39.49
N ALA A 362 -43.51 45.08 39.16
CA ALA A 362 -43.04 45.79 37.95
C ALA A 362 -41.54 46.17 38.10
N ALA A 363 -40.90 46.41 36.94
CA ALA A 363 -39.86 47.43 36.64
C ALA A 363 -38.35 47.18 36.91
N THR A 364 -37.60 47.08 35.78
CA THR A 364 -36.31 47.74 35.41
C THR A 364 -35.02 47.42 36.21
N ALA A 365 -33.80 47.28 35.66
CA ALA A 365 -33.22 47.38 34.32
C ALA A 365 -31.76 46.84 34.34
N ASP A 366 -31.27 46.41 33.16
CA ASP A 366 -29.90 46.46 32.62
C ASP A 366 -28.65 46.11 33.47
N LYS A 367 -27.91 45.06 33.05
CA LYS A 367 -26.54 45.20 32.48
C LYS A 367 -25.90 43.89 31.96
N VAL A 368 -25.25 44.06 30.81
CA VAL A 368 -24.38 43.21 29.99
C VAL A 368 -22.98 43.02 30.61
N ASP A 369 -22.36 41.82 30.53
CA ASP A 369 -21.03 41.59 29.91
C ASP A 369 -20.63 40.10 29.74
N LYS A 370 -19.76 39.89 28.75
CA LYS A 370 -19.11 38.72 28.12
C LYS A 370 -18.34 37.76 29.04
N THR A 371 -18.10 36.52 28.58
CA THR A 371 -16.82 36.07 27.94
C THR A 371 -16.81 34.60 27.52
N ASP A 372 -16.16 34.39 26.36
CA ASP A 372 -15.47 33.23 25.76
C ASP A 372 -15.59 31.82 26.38
N ASP A 373 -15.77 30.79 25.53
CA ASP A 373 -14.93 29.60 25.64
C ASP A 373 -14.78 28.76 24.36
N ALA A 374 -13.66 28.06 24.33
CA ALA A 374 -12.92 27.54 23.19
C ALA A 374 -13.43 26.19 22.63
N LYS A 375 -12.98 25.92 21.38
CA LYS A 375 -13.12 24.66 20.65
C LYS A 375 -12.63 23.44 21.46
N SER A 376 -13.47 22.42 21.59
CA SER A 376 -13.04 21.05 21.90
C SER A 376 -12.83 20.25 20.61
N GLU A 377 -11.59 19.89 20.29
CA GLU A 377 -11.27 18.81 19.36
C GLU A 377 -11.74 17.48 19.99
N LYS A 378 -12.66 16.78 19.33
CA LYS A 378 -13.02 15.39 19.68
C LYS A 378 -11.98 14.45 19.06
N GLU A 379 -11.38 13.60 19.89
CA GLU A 379 -10.48 12.52 19.49
C GLU A 379 -11.19 11.50 18.57
N PRO A 380 -10.47 10.82 17.65
CA PRO A 380 -11.07 9.87 16.73
C PRO A 380 -11.49 8.57 17.44
N ILE A 381 -12.76 8.22 17.27
CA ILE A 381 -13.47 7.04 17.77
C ILE A 381 -12.97 5.78 17.02
N TYR A 382 -11.75 5.32 17.30
CA TYR A 382 -11.22 4.04 16.77
C TYR A 382 -10.80 3.07 17.89
N THR A 383 -11.19 3.35 19.14
CA THR A 383 -10.78 2.55 20.29
C THR A 383 -11.76 1.41 20.64
N GLY A 384 -12.86 1.25 19.91
CA GLY A 384 -13.95 0.33 20.28
C GLY A 384 -14.28 -0.78 19.28
N VAL A 385 -13.39 -1.16 18.36
CA VAL A 385 -13.67 -2.23 17.39
C VAL A 385 -12.56 -3.29 17.46
N SER A 386 -12.88 -4.42 18.11
CA SER A 386 -12.03 -5.62 18.12
C SER A 386 -12.12 -6.31 16.75
N THR A 387 -11.08 -7.06 16.38
CA THR A 387 -11.05 -7.88 15.16
C THR A 387 -12.16 -8.95 15.14
N ASP A 388 -12.74 -9.27 16.29
CA ASP A 388 -13.89 -10.18 16.43
C ASP A 388 -15.17 -9.63 15.76
N ASP A 389 -15.26 -8.33 15.50
CA ASP A 389 -16.41 -7.70 14.83
C ASP A 389 -16.41 -7.91 13.30
N VAL A 390 -15.35 -8.50 12.75
CA VAL A 390 -15.12 -8.59 11.31
C VAL A 390 -15.50 -9.97 10.75
N ASP A 391 -15.53 -11.02 11.57
CA ASP A 391 -15.90 -12.38 11.14
C ASP A 391 -17.41 -12.61 10.94
#